data_AF-T0ATZ9-F1
#
_entry.id   AF-T0ATZ9-F1
#
_cell.length_a   1.000
_cell.length_b   1.000
_cell.length_c   1.000
_cell.angle_alpha   90.00
_cell.angle_beta   90.00
_cell.angle_gamma   90.00
#
_symmetry.space_group_name_H-M   'P 1'
#
loop_
_entity.id
_entity.type
_entity.pdbx_description
1 polymer ?
#
loop_
_entity_poly.entity_id
_entity_poly.type
_entity_poly.pdbx_seq_one_letter_code
_entity_poly.pdbx_strand_id
1 'polypeptide(L)'
;MSQDQNAQDPLEFVRGMWSNMGFSLPGMVTPTLDVEELDKRIKDMKAVEGWLKMNLNMLQMSIQGLEMQRATIAAVKAMSQHAAGGEGAAEGAANPFASAATMWPWNLMSGEQGQSDAATKADTDAASKSRSTRRKSGDDK
;
A
#
# COMPACT_ATOMS: atom_id res chain seq x y z
N MET A 1 46.66 9.85 -34.81
CA MET A 1 45.94 9.73 -33.53
C MET A 1 44.85 10.79 -33.49
N SER A 2 43.75 10.59 -34.23
CA SER A 2 42.66 11.58 -34.29
C SER A 2 41.38 10.90 -34.73
N GLN A 3 40.67 10.28 -33.79
CA GLN A 3 39.25 9.94 -33.84
C GLN A 3 38.98 9.02 -32.66
N ASP A 4 38.49 9.58 -31.55
CA ASP A 4 37.64 8.89 -30.56
C ASP A 4 37.17 9.92 -29.52
N GLN A 5 36.68 11.07 -30.01
CA GLN A 5 35.96 12.05 -29.19
C GLN A 5 34.45 11.72 -29.12
N ASN A 6 34.10 10.45 -29.34
CA ASN A 6 32.73 9.91 -29.29
C ASN A 6 32.33 9.57 -27.83
N ALA A 7 32.65 10.45 -26.89
CA ALA A 7 32.00 10.48 -25.58
C ALA A 7 30.68 11.24 -25.78
N GLN A 8 29.71 10.50 -26.31
CA GLN A 8 28.35 10.89 -26.64
C GLN A 8 27.78 11.90 -25.64
N ASP A 9 27.56 13.13 -26.12
CA ASP A 9 26.97 14.22 -25.36
C ASP A 9 25.56 13.80 -24.90
N PRO A 10 25.26 13.75 -23.60
CA PRO A 10 23.94 13.32 -23.09
C PRO A 10 22.79 14.15 -23.66
N LEU A 11 23.09 15.37 -24.12
CA LEU A 11 22.12 16.23 -24.79
C LEU A 11 21.77 15.74 -26.20
N GLU A 12 22.68 15.08 -26.92
CA GLU A 12 22.42 14.47 -28.23
C GLU A 12 21.57 13.21 -28.11
N PHE A 13 21.73 12.42 -27.04
CA PHE A 13 20.84 11.30 -26.73
C PHE A 13 19.41 11.79 -26.46
N VAL A 14 19.26 12.81 -25.63
CA VAL A 14 17.95 13.42 -25.33
C VAL A 14 17.34 14.04 -26.58
N ARG A 15 18.14 14.76 -27.38
CA ARG A 15 17.75 15.31 -28.68
C ARG A 15 17.32 14.21 -29.65
N GLY A 16 18.03 13.10 -29.69
CA GLY A 16 17.69 11.92 -30.49
C GLY A 16 16.36 11.31 -30.08
N MET A 17 16.10 11.13 -28.78
CA MET A 17 14.80 10.67 -28.28
C MET A 17 13.67 11.65 -28.59
N TRP A 18 13.89 12.96 -28.43
CA TRP A 18 12.89 13.99 -28.69
C TRP A 18 12.56 14.13 -30.19
N SER A 19 13.58 14.02 -31.04
CA SER A 19 13.44 14.02 -32.49
C SER A 19 12.77 12.73 -33.00
N ASN A 20 13.07 11.58 -32.40
CA ASN A 20 12.48 10.30 -32.79
C ASN A 20 11.03 10.12 -32.29
N MET A 21 10.61 10.90 -31.29
CA MET A 21 9.23 10.99 -30.82
C MET A 21 8.36 11.90 -31.72
N GLY A 22 8.91 12.44 -32.82
CA GLY A 22 8.15 13.21 -33.82
C GLY A 22 7.89 14.67 -33.48
N PHE A 23 8.57 15.22 -32.46
CA PHE A 23 8.46 16.64 -32.09
C PHE A 23 9.46 17.50 -32.86
N SER A 24 9.30 17.60 -34.18
CA SER A 24 9.94 18.64 -35.00
C SER A 24 9.09 19.91 -34.95
N LEU A 25 9.54 20.93 -34.22
CA LEU A 25 9.01 22.30 -34.34
C LEU A 25 9.99 23.08 -35.24
N PRO A 26 9.58 24.10 -36.04
CA PRO A 26 8.24 24.64 -36.30
C PRO A 26 7.95 24.81 -37.82
N GLY A 27 6.69 24.67 -38.27
CA GLY A 27 6.31 25.18 -39.60
C GLY A 27 5.11 24.56 -40.32
N MET A 28 4.66 23.34 -40.04
CA MET A 28 3.55 22.74 -40.79
C MET A 28 2.85 21.67 -39.95
N VAL A 29 1.75 22.06 -39.31
CA VAL A 29 0.40 21.53 -39.58
C VAL A 29 -0.56 22.43 -38.82
N THR A 30 -1.45 23.08 -39.55
CA THR A 30 -2.57 23.83 -39.01
C THR A 30 -3.21 23.07 -37.85
N PRO A 31 -3.38 23.66 -36.65
CA PRO A 31 -4.21 23.07 -35.63
C PRO A 31 -5.55 22.76 -36.27
N THR A 32 -5.95 21.49 -36.30
CA THR A 32 -7.29 21.12 -36.69
C THR A 32 -8.22 21.85 -35.72
N LEU A 33 -8.86 22.92 -36.19
CA LEU A 33 -9.86 23.70 -35.46
C LEU A 33 -11.16 22.91 -35.30
N ASP A 34 -11.05 21.60 -35.15
CA ASP A 34 -12.16 20.70 -34.92
C ASP A 34 -12.36 20.60 -33.41
N VAL A 35 -13.40 21.27 -32.93
CA VAL A 35 -13.75 21.32 -31.51
C VAL A 35 -14.02 19.90 -30.98
N GLU A 36 -14.51 18.98 -31.81
CA GLU A 36 -14.77 17.60 -31.41
C GLU A 36 -13.47 16.81 -31.15
N GLU A 37 -12.44 17.05 -31.96
CA GLU A 37 -11.10 16.48 -31.72
C GLU A 37 -10.48 17.07 -30.45
N LEU A 38 -10.63 18.39 -30.25
CA LEU A 38 -10.17 19.05 -29.02
C LEU A 38 -10.88 18.48 -27.79
N ASP A 39 -12.20 18.26 -27.83
CA ASP A 39 -12.95 17.65 -26.73
C ASP A 39 -12.49 16.23 -26.42
N LYS A 40 -12.19 15.44 -27.46
CA LYS A 40 -11.63 14.09 -27.29
C LYS A 40 -10.25 14.13 -26.65
N ARG A 41 -9.36 15.03 -27.10
CA ARG A 41 -8.03 15.23 -26.50
C ARG A 41 -8.13 15.72 -25.07
N ILE A 42 -9.04 16.64 -24.77
CA ILE A 42 -9.29 17.12 -23.40
C ILE A 42 -9.74 15.96 -22.50
N LYS A 43 -10.65 15.11 -22.99
CA LYS A 43 -11.13 13.95 -22.22
C LYS A 43 -10.01 12.95 -21.93
N ASP A 44 -9.19 12.64 -22.93
CA ASP A 44 -8.04 11.75 -22.77
C ASP A 44 -7.01 12.33 -21.79
N MET A 45 -6.67 13.61 -21.93
CA MET A 45 -5.76 14.30 -21.00
C MET A 45 -6.30 14.37 -19.58
N LYS A 46 -7.61 14.51 -19.38
CA LYS A 46 -8.23 14.41 -18.04
C LYS A 46 -8.15 13.01 -17.46
N ALA A 47 -8.26 11.96 -18.28
CA ALA A 47 -8.07 10.59 -17.82
C ALA A 47 -6.61 10.35 -17.39
N VAL A 48 -5.65 10.81 -18.18
CA VAL A 48 -4.21 10.78 -17.83
C VAL A 48 -3.96 11.57 -16.55
N GLU A 49 -4.52 12.77 -16.40
CA GLU A 49 -4.43 13.57 -15.19
C GLU A 49 -4.95 12.81 -13.96
N GLY A 50 -6.11 12.13 -14.09
CA GLY A 50 -6.67 11.30 -13.03
C GLY A 50 -5.74 10.15 -12.61
N TRP A 51 -5.13 9.47 -13.57
CA TRP A 51 -4.20 8.37 -13.30
C TRP A 51 -2.90 8.86 -12.64
N LEU A 52 -2.38 10.01 -13.06
CA LEU A 52 -1.21 10.62 -12.45
C LEU A 52 -1.48 11.09 -11.01
N LYS A 53 -2.67 11.63 -10.74
CA LYS A 53 -3.10 11.96 -9.37
C LYS A 53 -3.18 10.72 -8.48
N MET A 54 -3.69 9.61 -9.01
CA MET A 54 -3.71 8.33 -8.29
C MET A 54 -2.29 7.83 -7.98
N ASN A 55 -1.36 7.90 -8.95
CA ASN A 55 0.05 7.57 -8.73
C ASN A 55 0.69 8.44 -7.65
N LEU A 56 0.45 9.75 -7.70
CA LEU A 56 0.96 10.69 -6.72
C LEU A 56 0.46 10.35 -5.31
N ASN A 57 -0.83 10.07 -5.16
CA ASN A 57 -1.41 9.70 -3.87
C ASN A 57 -0.78 8.41 -3.32
N MET A 58 -0.59 7.38 -4.17
CA MET A 58 0.04 6.12 -3.75
C MET A 58 1.51 6.32 -3.35
N LEU A 59 2.25 7.17 -4.07
CA LEU A 59 3.63 7.51 -3.74
C LEU A 59 3.70 8.22 -2.38
N GLN A 60 2.81 9.19 -2.14
CA GLN A 60 2.74 9.92 -0.87
C GLN A 60 2.44 8.97 0.30
N MET A 61 1.51 8.03 0.15
CA MET A 61 1.24 7.00 1.16
C MET A 61 2.48 6.11 1.40
N SER A 62 3.20 5.75 0.35
CA SER A 62 4.42 4.93 0.48
C SER A 62 5.53 5.67 1.24
N ILE A 63 5.69 6.98 0.97
CA ILE A 63 6.64 7.83 1.69
C ILE A 63 6.28 7.88 3.17
N GLN A 64 5.01 8.14 3.51
CA GLN A 64 4.55 8.16 4.90
C GLN A 64 4.79 6.82 5.60
N GLY A 65 4.56 5.70 4.90
CA GLY A 65 4.89 4.37 5.40
C GLY A 65 6.38 4.21 5.73
N LEU A 66 7.27 4.66 4.83
CA LEU A 66 8.72 4.63 5.05
C LEU A 66 9.18 5.58 6.17
N GLU A 67 8.57 6.76 6.29
CA GLU A 67 8.84 7.70 7.38
C GLU A 67 8.45 7.11 8.74
N MET A 68 7.32 6.42 8.81
CA MET A 68 6.91 5.70 10.01
C MET A 68 7.88 4.56 10.35
N GLN A 69 8.33 3.78 9.36
CA GLN A 69 9.35 2.74 9.56
C GLN A 69 10.67 3.33 10.07
N ARG A 70 11.11 4.45 9.50
CA ARG A 70 12.31 5.16 9.95
C ARG A 70 12.18 5.64 11.40
N ALA A 71 11.04 6.21 11.77
CA ALA A 71 10.78 6.67 13.14
C ALA A 71 10.86 5.49 14.14
N THR A 72 10.29 4.34 13.79
CA THR A 72 10.37 3.12 14.62
C THR A 72 11.81 2.65 14.79
N ILE A 73 12.60 2.57 13.72
CA ILE A 73 14.02 2.19 13.80
C ILE A 73 14.80 3.20 14.66
N ALA A 74 14.53 4.50 14.52
CA ALA A 74 15.16 5.54 15.33
C ALA A 74 14.84 5.38 16.83
N ALA A 75 13.59 5.06 17.17
CA ALA A 75 13.17 4.79 18.55
C ALA A 75 13.88 3.56 19.14
N VAL A 76 13.94 2.45 18.38
CA VAL A 76 14.67 1.23 18.80
C VAL A 76 16.16 1.55 19.02
N LYS A 77 16.77 2.34 18.13
CA LYS A 77 18.18 2.73 18.26
C LYS A 77 18.42 3.62 19.49
N ALA A 78 17.52 4.56 19.79
CA ALA A 78 17.61 5.41 20.97
C ALA A 78 17.49 4.59 22.26
N MET A 79 16.55 3.64 22.30
CA MET A 79 16.38 2.72 23.44
C MET A 79 17.59 1.81 23.63
N SER A 80 18.15 1.27 22.54
CA SER A 80 19.38 0.46 22.59
C SER A 80 20.58 1.25 23.12
N GLN A 81 20.72 2.52 22.76
CA GLN A 81 21.78 3.39 23.30
C GLN A 81 21.56 3.70 24.78
N HIS A 82 20.32 3.90 25.22
CA HIS A 82 19.99 4.10 26.63
C HIS A 82 20.28 2.85 27.47
N ALA A 83 19.96 1.66 26.95
CA ALA A 83 20.30 0.38 27.59
C ALA A 83 21.81 0.11 27.62
N ALA A 84 22.56 0.55 26.60
CA ALA A 84 24.02 0.38 26.54
C ALA A 84 24.79 1.41 27.39
N GLY A 85 24.18 2.56 27.71
CA GLY A 85 24.77 3.61 28.56
C GLY A 85 24.32 3.59 30.02
N GLY A 86 23.38 2.71 30.39
CA GLY A 86 22.86 2.57 31.75
C GLY A 86 23.46 1.39 32.48
N GLU A 87 24.59 1.59 33.15
CA GLU A 87 24.98 0.72 34.26
C GLU A 87 23.96 0.91 35.40
N GLY A 88 23.01 -0.02 35.51
CA GLY A 88 22.20 -0.21 36.71
C GLY A 88 20.70 -0.01 36.53
N ALA A 89 20.00 -1.08 36.13
CA ALA A 89 18.70 -1.49 36.69
C ALA A 89 18.27 -2.80 36.02
N ALA A 90 18.73 -3.92 36.58
CA ALA A 90 18.15 -5.23 36.32
C ALA A 90 16.98 -5.44 37.29
N GLU A 91 15.75 -5.48 36.79
CA GLU A 91 14.73 -6.48 37.13
C GLU A 91 13.44 -6.23 36.33
N GLY A 92 12.96 -7.25 35.61
CA GLY A 92 11.65 -7.23 34.95
C GLY A 92 11.65 -6.91 33.45
N ALA A 93 12.60 -7.44 32.67
CA ALA A 93 12.60 -7.29 31.22
C ALA A 93 11.48 -8.12 30.54
N ALA A 94 10.25 -7.62 30.57
CA ALA A 94 9.34 -7.87 29.46
C ALA A 94 10.04 -7.33 28.21
N ASN A 95 10.41 -8.22 27.29
CA ASN A 95 11.17 -7.88 26.09
C ASN A 95 10.57 -6.61 25.45
N PRO A 96 11.28 -5.47 25.39
CA PRO A 96 10.71 -4.22 24.87
C PRO A 96 10.35 -4.35 23.38
N PHE A 97 10.94 -5.33 22.70
CA PHE A 97 10.57 -5.76 21.35
C PHE A 97 9.15 -6.36 21.29
N ALA A 98 8.69 -7.07 22.33
CA ALA A 98 7.33 -7.60 22.41
C ALA A 98 6.32 -6.47 22.58
N SER A 99 6.62 -5.46 23.42
CA SER A 99 5.77 -4.28 23.62
C SER A 99 5.68 -3.39 22.37
N ALA A 100 6.78 -3.24 21.63
CA ALA A 100 6.79 -2.55 20.34
C ALA A 100 6.04 -3.33 19.25
N ALA A 101 6.17 -4.66 19.23
CA ALA A 101 5.47 -5.53 18.28
C ALA A 101 3.95 -5.53 18.49
N THR A 102 3.48 -5.42 19.74
CA THR A 102 2.04 -5.27 20.05
C THR A 102 1.43 -3.96 19.59
N MET A 103 2.24 -2.95 19.25
CA MET A 103 1.77 -1.61 18.84
C MET A 103 1.67 -1.45 17.31
N TRP A 104 1.98 -2.48 16.52
CA TRP A 104 1.82 -2.47 15.06
C TRP A 104 0.33 -2.53 14.66
N PRO A 105 -0.16 -1.68 13.73
CA PRO A 105 -1.56 -1.66 13.29
C PRO A 105 -2.10 -3.00 12.77
N TRP A 106 -1.24 -3.81 12.15
CA TRP A 106 -1.61 -5.13 11.63
C TRP A 106 -1.78 -6.19 12.72
N ASN A 107 -1.06 -6.08 13.85
CA ASN A 107 -1.14 -7.01 14.98
C ASN A 107 -2.43 -6.80 15.80
N LEU A 108 -2.93 -5.56 15.86
CA LEU A 108 -4.20 -5.24 16.52
C LEU A 108 -5.39 -5.90 15.80
N MET A 109 -5.36 -5.97 14.46
CA MET A 109 -6.39 -6.64 13.66
C MET A 109 -6.35 -8.18 13.79
N SER A 110 -5.17 -8.75 14.07
CA SER A 110 -5.02 -10.18 14.41
C SER A 110 -5.59 -10.53 15.79
N GLY A 111 -5.64 -9.56 16.71
CA GLY A 111 -6.21 -9.72 18.05
C GLY A 111 -7.74 -9.84 18.07
N GLU A 112 -8.43 -9.34 17.05
CA GLU A 112 -9.90 -9.36 16.99
C GLU A 112 -10.45 -10.64 16.33
N GLN A 113 -9.67 -11.33 15.48
CA GLN A 113 -10.07 -12.62 14.90
C GLN A 113 -9.95 -13.82 15.85
N GLY A 114 -9.29 -13.66 17.01
CA GLY A 114 -9.12 -14.73 18.00
C GLY A 114 -10.23 -14.87 19.04
N GLN A 115 -11.20 -13.94 19.09
CA GLN A 115 -12.21 -13.91 20.16
C GLN A 115 -13.64 -14.29 19.71
N SER A 116 -13.84 -14.71 18.46
CA SER A 116 -15.15 -15.17 17.96
C SER A 116 -15.36 -16.69 17.98
N ASP A 117 -14.32 -17.52 18.18
CA ASP A 117 -14.44 -18.99 18.17
C ASP A 117 -14.73 -19.62 19.55
N ALA A 118 -14.65 -18.86 20.65
CA ALA A 118 -14.88 -19.38 21.99
C ALA A 118 -16.36 -19.41 22.41
N ALA A 119 -17.27 -18.74 21.70
CA ALA A 119 -18.68 -18.66 22.07
C ALA A 119 -19.56 -19.79 21.49
N THR A 120 -19.10 -20.53 20.47
CA THR A 120 -19.97 -21.49 19.74
C THR A 120 -19.91 -22.92 20.27
N LYS A 121 -18.99 -23.25 21.21
CA LYS A 121 -18.87 -24.60 21.77
C LYS A 121 -19.69 -24.87 23.04
N ALA A 122 -20.38 -23.88 23.60
CA ALA A 122 -21.16 -24.07 24.81
C ALA A 122 -22.64 -24.45 24.58
N ASP A 123 -23.17 -24.33 23.35
CA ASP A 123 -24.61 -24.49 23.07
C ASP A 123 -24.99 -25.78 22.31
N THR A 124 -24.06 -26.68 22.02
CA THR A 124 -24.34 -27.92 21.28
C THR A 124 -24.57 -29.16 22.16
N ASP A 125 -24.30 -29.10 23.46
CA ASP A 125 -24.50 -30.25 24.37
C ASP A 125 -25.88 -30.25 25.07
N ALA A 126 -26.64 -29.15 25.02
CA ALA A 126 -27.96 -29.06 25.68
C ALA A 126 -29.14 -29.50 24.79
N ALA A 127 -28.99 -29.50 23.45
CA ALA A 127 -30.12 -29.68 22.53
C ALA A 127 -30.40 -31.14 22.09
N SER A 128 -29.55 -32.11 22.46
CA SER A 128 -29.64 -33.50 21.97
C SER A 128 -30.65 -34.39 22.73
N LYS A 129 -31.21 -33.93 23.87
CA LYS A 129 -32.13 -34.75 24.69
C LYS A 129 -33.63 -34.55 24.44
N SER A 130 -34.06 -33.61 23.60
CA SER A 130 -35.49 -33.24 23.53
C SER A 130 -36.21 -33.56 22.21
N ARG A 131 -35.57 -34.21 21.23
CA ARG A 131 -36.19 -34.50 19.92
C ARG A 131 -36.46 -35.98 19.69
N SER A 132 -37.06 -36.66 20.67
CA SER A 132 -37.72 -37.94 20.49
C SER A 132 -39.15 -37.82 20.99
N THR A 133 -40.03 -37.32 20.13
CA THR A 133 -41.48 -37.59 20.07
C THR A 133 -42.08 -36.64 19.04
N ARG A 134 -43.06 -37.12 18.28
CA ARG A 134 -43.93 -36.35 17.36
C ARG A 134 -43.44 -36.17 15.91
N ARG A 135 -43.39 -37.28 15.18
CA ARG A 135 -43.79 -37.29 13.76
C ARG A 135 -44.65 -38.52 13.47
N LYS A 136 -45.97 -38.38 13.64
CA LYS A 136 -46.96 -39.12 12.88
C LYS A 136 -48.26 -38.33 12.81
N SER A 137 -48.88 -38.39 11.63
CA SER A 137 -50.22 -37.91 11.25
C SER A 137 -50.24 -36.60 10.45
N GLY A 138 -50.20 -36.76 9.13
CA GLY A 138 -50.73 -35.82 8.15
C GLY A 138 -51.63 -36.61 7.19
N ASP A 139 -52.90 -36.70 7.57
CA ASP A 139 -54.08 -36.93 6.72
C ASP A 139 -54.08 -35.88 5.58
N ASP A 140 -54.36 -36.21 4.32
CA ASP A 140 -55.65 -36.57 3.70
C ASP A 140 -56.33 -35.33 3.08
N LYS A 141 -56.83 -35.54 1.84
CA LYS A 141 -57.61 -34.65 0.94
C LYS A 141 -56.94 -33.55 0.13
#